data_AF-A0A4W4G0P4-F1
#
_entry.id   AF-A0A4W4G0P4-F1
#
_cell.length_a   1.000
_cell.length_b   1.000
_cell.length_c   1.000
_cell.angle_alpha   90.00
_cell.angle_beta   90.00
_cell.angle_gamma   90.00
#
_symmetry.space_group_name_H-M   'P 1'
#
loop_
_entity.id
_entity.type
_entity.pdbx_description
1 polymer ?
#
loop_
_entity_poly.entity_id
_entity_poly.type
_entity_poly.pdbx_seq_one_letter_code
_entity_poly.pdbx_strand_id
1 'polypeptide(L)'
;FFFKMYFLWEQRSIGRMMYDENEDLSDVEEIVNIRGFNVEEKLGSERYNSNLVRYMDGKDFTYEYVQREALRVPLIFKSKEGLGVRMPDPEFNVSEIKGLVGSRRMVDVMDVSTQKGSEMSMAQFTRYYETPEEERGKLFNVISLEFSHTKLENLIQRPTVDLVDWVDNMWPVHLKEKQTEATNIISEMKYPKVQRYCLMSVKGCFTDFHIDFGGTSVWYHVFRGQKVFWLIPPTAHNLELYEDWVVSGKQNDVFLGDRVEGRRSYPE
;
A
#
# COMPACT_ATOMS: atom_id res chain seq x y z
N PHE A 1 3.92 -10.20 3.41
CA PHE A 1 4.48 -11.48 2.92
C PHE A 1 5.98 -11.40 3.12
N PHE A 2 6.64 -12.34 3.81
CA PHE A 2 8.10 -12.32 3.96
C PHE A 2 8.77 -13.43 3.14
N PHE A 3 9.68 -13.03 2.26
CA PHE A 3 10.89 -13.80 1.94
C PHE A 3 12.08 -12.84 1.91
N LYS A 4 13.15 -13.20 2.63
CA LYS A 4 14.44 -12.53 2.60
C LYS A 4 15.29 -13.25 1.55
N MET A 5 15.54 -12.61 0.42
CA MET A 5 16.47 -13.12 -0.60
C MET A 5 17.66 -12.15 -0.67
N TYR A 6 18.86 -12.65 -0.39
CA TYR A 6 20.10 -11.89 -0.54
C TYR A 6 20.48 -11.90 -2.02
N PHE A 7 20.57 -10.73 -2.66
CA PHE A 7 21.29 -10.58 -3.92
C PHE A 7 22.65 -9.93 -3.64
N LEU A 8 23.72 -10.61 -4.03
CA LEU A 8 25.03 -10.00 -4.24
C LEU A 8 24.94 -9.24 -5.57
N TRP A 9 25.02 -7.91 -5.52
CA TRP A 9 24.98 -7.07 -6.72
C TRP A 9 26.41 -6.87 -7.25
N GLU A 10 26.73 -7.50 -8.39
CA GLU A 10 27.89 -7.11 -9.20
C GLU A 10 27.52 -5.85 -10.00
N GLN A 11 28.25 -4.76 -9.77
CA GLN A 11 28.10 -3.51 -10.51
C GLN A 11 28.41 -3.71 -12.00
N ARG A 12 27.40 -3.54 -12.86
CA ARG A 12 27.61 -3.21 -14.28
C ARG A 12 27.12 -1.79 -14.54
N SER A 13 28.05 -0.92 -14.94
CA SER A 13 27.79 0.44 -15.38
C SER A 13 27.05 0.44 -16.72
N ILE A 14 25.89 1.08 -16.79
CA ILE A 14 25.17 1.38 -18.03
C ILE A 14 25.15 2.90 -18.18
N GLY A 15 25.84 3.41 -19.21
CA GLY A 15 25.90 4.82 -19.55
C GLY A 15 24.54 5.37 -19.99
N ARG A 16 24.22 6.59 -19.57
CA ARG A 16 23.00 7.33 -19.97
C ARG A 16 23.15 7.84 -21.40
N MET A 17 22.26 7.42 -22.29
CA MET A 17 22.06 8.05 -23.60
C MET A 17 20.94 9.09 -23.45
N MET A 18 21.27 10.36 -23.69
CA MET A 18 20.34 11.49 -23.60
C MET A 18 19.54 11.55 -24.92
N TYR A 19 18.22 11.58 -24.84
CA TYR A 19 17.36 11.87 -25.99
C TYR A 19 17.12 13.39 -26.08
N ASP A 20 17.11 13.89 -27.32
CA ASP A 20 17.00 15.30 -27.72
C ASP A 20 15.58 15.83 -27.46
N GLU A 21 15.46 16.96 -26.73
CA GLU A 21 14.19 17.57 -26.30
C GLU A 21 13.66 18.58 -27.34
N ASN A 22 13.23 18.13 -28.51
CA ASN A 22 12.55 19.01 -29.47
C ASN A 22 11.46 18.28 -30.28
N GLU A 23 10.33 17.95 -29.66
CA GLU A 23 9.07 17.74 -30.39
C GLU A 23 7.91 18.46 -29.66
N ASP A 24 7.24 19.33 -30.41
CA ASP A 24 6.07 20.12 -30.03
C ASP A 24 4.91 19.19 -29.59
N LEU A 25 4.53 19.23 -28.30
CA LEU A 25 3.51 18.35 -27.70
C LEU A 25 2.09 18.95 -27.71
N SER A 26 1.77 19.88 -28.62
CA SER A 26 0.52 20.64 -28.52
C SER A 26 -0.77 19.88 -28.88
N ASP A 27 -0.70 18.68 -29.48
CA ASP A 27 -1.88 17.99 -30.04
C ASP A 27 -2.04 16.51 -29.63
N VAL A 28 -1.48 16.07 -28.50
CA VAL A 28 -1.79 14.72 -27.99
C VAL A 28 -3.02 14.81 -27.08
N GLU A 29 -4.21 14.64 -27.65
CA GLU A 29 -5.42 14.32 -26.86
C GLU A 29 -5.05 13.24 -25.83
N GLU A 30 -5.31 13.49 -24.54
CA GLU A 30 -5.10 12.51 -23.46
C GLU A 30 -5.84 11.23 -23.87
N ILE A 31 -5.11 10.25 -24.40
CA ILE A 31 -5.63 8.90 -24.65
C ILE A 31 -6.13 8.43 -23.29
N VAL A 32 -7.45 8.45 -23.11
CA VAL A 32 -8.12 7.89 -21.94
C VAL A 32 -7.61 6.46 -21.87
N ASN A 33 -6.81 6.17 -20.84
CA ASN A 33 -6.18 4.88 -20.65
C ASN A 33 -7.29 3.91 -20.24
N ILE A 34 -8.02 3.38 -21.22
CA ILE A 34 -9.13 2.46 -20.99
C ILE A 34 -8.50 1.17 -20.52
N ARG A 35 -8.69 0.85 -19.24
CA ARG A 35 -8.31 -0.43 -18.64
C ARG A 35 -8.92 -1.56 -19.47
N GLY A 36 -8.09 -2.49 -19.96
CA GLY A 36 -8.50 -3.63 -20.79
C GLY A 36 -9.28 -4.72 -20.04
N PHE A 37 -9.48 -4.55 -18.72
CA PHE A 37 -10.32 -5.42 -17.90
C PHE A 37 -11.31 -4.62 -17.05
N ASN A 38 -12.46 -5.25 -16.74
CA ASN A 38 -13.50 -4.65 -15.91
C ASN A 38 -13.37 -5.11 -14.44
N VAL A 39 -13.17 -4.17 -13.51
CA VAL A 39 -13.04 -4.48 -12.08
C VAL A 39 -14.35 -4.91 -11.45
N GLU A 40 -15.49 -4.35 -11.88
CA GLU A 40 -16.82 -4.76 -11.37
C GLU A 40 -17.13 -6.21 -11.74
N GLU A 41 -16.74 -6.63 -12.94
CA GLU A 41 -16.80 -8.05 -13.32
C GLU A 41 -15.93 -8.91 -12.40
N LYS A 42 -14.71 -8.45 -12.06
CA LYS A 42 -13.81 -9.21 -11.18
C LYS A 42 -14.36 -9.28 -9.75
N LEU A 43 -15.03 -8.24 -9.26
CA LEU A 43 -15.69 -8.20 -7.95
C LEU A 43 -16.86 -9.18 -7.86
N GLY A 44 -17.65 -9.31 -8.94
CA GLY A 44 -18.78 -10.24 -9.00
C GLY A 44 -18.39 -11.70 -9.31
N SER A 45 -17.12 -11.97 -9.59
CA SER A 45 -16.68 -13.30 -10.05
C SER A 45 -16.39 -14.27 -8.89
N GLU A 46 -16.98 -15.47 -8.95
CA GLU A 46 -16.72 -16.54 -7.98
C GLU A 46 -15.39 -17.28 -8.22
N ARG A 47 -14.65 -16.94 -9.28
CA ARG A 47 -13.41 -17.63 -9.65
C ARG A 47 -12.27 -17.44 -8.64
N TYR A 48 -12.32 -16.39 -7.82
CA TYR A 48 -11.29 -16.04 -6.84
C TYR A 48 -11.62 -16.59 -5.45
N ASN A 49 -11.83 -17.90 -5.35
CA ASN A 49 -12.35 -18.58 -4.16
C ASN A 49 -11.27 -19.32 -3.32
N SER A 50 -9.99 -19.01 -3.55
CA SER A 50 -8.88 -19.61 -2.81
C SER A 50 -8.90 -19.23 -1.33
N ASN A 51 -8.80 -20.24 -0.45
CA ASN A 51 -8.74 -20.00 1.00
C ASN A 51 -7.29 -19.75 1.45
N LEU A 52 -6.84 -18.49 1.31
CA LEU A 52 -5.47 -18.05 1.62
C LEU A 52 -5.35 -17.31 2.96
N VAL A 53 -6.47 -17.02 3.63
CA VAL A 53 -6.50 -16.22 4.86
C VAL A 53 -6.78 -17.09 6.07
N ARG A 54 -6.18 -16.75 7.21
CA ARG A 54 -6.47 -17.36 8.50
C ARG A 54 -7.18 -16.34 9.39
N TYR A 55 -8.37 -16.69 9.86
CA TYR A 55 -9.06 -15.93 10.89
C TYR A 55 -8.46 -16.24 12.26
N MET A 56 -8.29 -15.21 13.09
CA MET A 56 -7.65 -15.33 14.39
C MET A 56 -8.25 -14.33 15.38
N ASP A 57 -8.27 -14.71 16.66
CA ASP A 57 -8.56 -13.79 17.77
C ASP A 57 -7.29 -13.07 18.21
N GLY A 58 -7.39 -11.79 18.57
CA GLY A 58 -6.20 -10.99 18.88
C GLY A 58 -5.35 -11.53 20.03
N LYS A 59 -5.96 -12.20 21.01
CA LYS A 59 -5.26 -12.86 22.12
C LYS A 59 -4.29 -13.98 21.68
N ASP A 60 -4.55 -14.59 20.52
CA ASP A 60 -3.75 -15.69 19.99
C ASP A 60 -2.59 -15.18 19.10
N PHE A 61 -2.61 -13.89 18.76
CA PHE A 61 -1.54 -13.23 18.01
C PHE A 61 -0.40 -12.81 18.94
N THR A 62 0.40 -13.79 19.35
CA THR A 62 1.51 -13.61 20.29
C THR A 62 2.86 -13.63 19.60
N TYR A 63 3.92 -13.21 20.31
CA TYR A 63 5.29 -13.36 19.83
C TYR A 63 5.66 -14.83 19.54
N GLU A 64 5.18 -15.77 20.38
CA GLU A 64 5.37 -17.21 20.14
C GLU A 64 4.73 -17.65 18.82
N TYR A 65 3.52 -17.17 18.52
CA TYR A 65 2.88 -17.42 17.23
C TYR A 65 3.75 -16.91 16.07
N VAL A 66 4.28 -15.69 16.18
CA VAL A 66 5.17 -15.10 15.16
C VAL A 66 6.43 -15.94 14.97
N GLN A 67 7.05 -16.41 16.05
CA GLN A 67 8.23 -17.28 15.98
C GLN A 67 7.93 -18.62 15.31
N ARG A 68 6.78 -19.24 15.64
CA ARG A 68 6.40 -20.56 15.12
C ARG A 68 5.96 -20.52 13.66
N GLU A 69 5.12 -19.55 13.30
CA GLU A 69 4.45 -19.51 12.00
C GLU A 69 5.12 -18.56 11.00
N ALA A 70 6.07 -17.74 11.47
CA ALA A 70 6.85 -16.80 10.67
C ALA A 70 6.00 -15.87 9.78
N LEU A 71 4.76 -15.56 10.19
CA LEU A 71 3.81 -14.70 9.48
C LEU A 71 3.63 -15.07 7.98
N ARG A 72 3.70 -16.36 7.64
CA ARG A 72 3.61 -16.84 6.24
C ARG A 72 2.21 -16.78 5.66
N VAL A 73 1.18 -16.73 6.50
CA VAL A 73 -0.24 -16.74 6.10
C VAL A 73 -0.86 -15.38 6.45
N PRO A 74 -1.57 -14.72 5.51
CA PRO A 74 -2.36 -13.53 5.79
C PRO A 74 -3.38 -13.76 6.91
N LEU A 75 -3.43 -12.84 7.88
CA LEU A 75 -4.30 -12.94 9.05
C LEU A 75 -5.44 -11.93 8.98
N ILE A 76 -6.64 -12.36 9.38
CA ILE A 76 -7.80 -11.48 9.55
C ILE A 76 -8.30 -11.57 10.98
N PHE A 77 -8.42 -10.41 11.62
CA PHE A 77 -9.00 -10.24 12.95
C PHE A 77 -10.33 -9.49 12.81
N LYS A 78 -11.43 -10.13 13.23
CA LYS A 78 -12.77 -9.49 13.18
C LYS A 78 -12.96 -8.44 14.27
N SER A 79 -12.21 -8.56 15.36
CA SER A 79 -12.18 -7.60 16.48
C SER A 79 -10.75 -7.12 16.72
N LYS A 80 -10.61 -5.88 17.19
CA LYS A 80 -9.31 -5.32 17.62
C LYS A 80 -8.91 -5.75 19.03
N GLU A 81 -9.81 -6.39 19.77
CA GLU A 81 -9.56 -6.87 21.13
C GLU A 81 -8.37 -7.83 21.18
N GLY A 82 -7.50 -7.64 22.19
CA GLY A 82 -6.28 -8.42 22.36
C GLY A 82 -5.10 -8.03 21.46
N LEU A 83 -5.29 -7.17 20.45
CA LEU A 83 -4.19 -6.77 19.55
C LEU A 83 -3.33 -5.61 20.07
N GLY A 84 -3.78 -4.88 21.10
CA GLY A 84 -3.10 -3.67 21.58
C GLY A 84 -3.24 -2.44 20.65
N VAL A 85 -4.14 -2.52 19.66
CA VAL A 85 -4.40 -1.43 18.71
C VAL A 85 -5.20 -0.32 19.37
N ARG A 86 -4.76 0.93 19.19
CA ARG A 86 -5.52 2.14 19.52
C ARG A 86 -5.83 2.91 18.24
N MET A 87 -7.07 3.36 18.13
CA MET A 87 -7.56 4.18 17.01
C MET A 87 -8.31 5.40 17.58
N PRO A 88 -8.46 6.47 16.78
CA PRO A 88 -9.24 7.65 17.14
C PRO A 88 -10.72 7.33 17.43
N ASP A 89 -11.47 8.34 17.88
CA ASP A 89 -12.93 8.29 18.02
C ASP A 89 -13.60 7.89 16.70
N PRO A 90 -14.65 7.04 16.68
CA PRO A 90 -15.30 6.60 15.43
C PRO A 90 -15.78 7.72 14.48
N GLU A 91 -16.06 8.92 14.98
CA GLU A 91 -16.44 10.08 14.14
C GLU A 91 -15.24 10.77 13.47
N PHE A 92 -14.02 10.29 13.73
CA PHE A 92 -12.78 10.82 13.19
C PHE A 92 -12.78 10.80 11.66
N ASN A 93 -12.45 11.94 11.03
CA ASN A 93 -12.61 12.12 9.58
C ASN A 93 -11.40 12.76 8.89
N VAL A 94 -11.47 12.86 7.55
CA VAL A 94 -10.40 13.39 6.70
C VAL A 94 -10.07 14.86 7.02
N SER A 95 -11.05 15.65 7.45
CA SER A 95 -10.82 17.05 7.84
C SER A 95 -10.00 17.15 9.13
N GLU A 96 -10.22 16.25 10.08
CA GLU A 96 -9.39 16.14 11.30
C GLU A 96 -7.98 15.63 10.98
N ILE A 97 -7.84 14.65 10.08
CA ILE A 97 -6.52 14.20 9.59
C ILE A 97 -5.73 15.40 9.05
N LYS A 98 -6.33 16.18 8.15
CA LYS A 98 -5.76 17.43 7.62
C LYS A 98 -5.33 18.39 8.74
N GLY A 99 -6.15 18.56 9.77
CA GLY A 99 -5.84 19.40 10.93
C GLY A 99 -4.61 18.92 11.71
N LEU A 100 -4.40 17.62 11.82
CA LEU A 100 -3.31 17.02 12.59
C LEU A 100 -2.00 16.87 11.82
N VAL A 101 -2.06 16.64 10.50
CA VAL A 101 -0.86 16.51 9.63
C VAL A 101 -0.47 17.83 8.95
N GLY A 102 -1.38 18.80 8.92
CA GLY A 102 -1.18 20.14 8.36
C GLY A 102 -1.82 20.34 6.98
N SER A 103 -2.63 21.40 6.84
CA SER A 103 -3.39 21.69 5.62
C SER A 103 -2.54 21.88 4.35
N ARG A 104 -1.34 22.47 4.49
CA ARG A 104 -0.43 22.72 3.36
C ARG A 104 0.53 21.56 3.08
N ARG A 105 0.46 20.48 3.86
CA ARG A 105 1.31 19.31 3.63
C ARG A 105 0.98 18.72 2.26
N MET A 106 2.01 18.54 1.43
CA MET A 106 1.88 17.82 0.17
C MET A 106 1.70 16.32 0.43
N VAL A 107 0.84 15.69 -0.35
CA VAL A 107 0.60 14.25 -0.34
C VAL A 107 0.65 13.71 -1.75
N ASP A 108 1.24 12.53 -1.90
CA ASP A 108 1.16 11.79 -3.14
C ASP A 108 -0.26 11.24 -3.31
N VAL A 109 -0.80 11.47 -4.50
CA VAL A 109 -2.13 11.05 -4.90
C VAL A 109 -2.02 10.23 -6.15
N MET A 110 -2.64 9.05 -6.15
CA MET A 110 -2.72 8.20 -7.32
C MET A 110 -4.00 8.52 -8.09
N ASP A 111 -3.87 8.83 -9.38
CA ASP A 111 -4.99 8.78 -10.31
C ASP A 111 -5.31 7.31 -10.62
N VAL A 112 -6.48 6.85 -10.17
CA VAL A 112 -6.89 5.44 -10.27
C VAL A 112 -7.00 4.96 -11.71
N SER A 113 -7.33 5.86 -12.65
CA SER A 113 -7.50 5.49 -14.06
C SER A 113 -6.16 5.16 -14.72
N THR A 114 -5.13 5.95 -14.42
CA THR A 114 -3.81 5.82 -15.06
C THR A 114 -2.77 5.10 -14.20
N GLN A 115 -3.07 4.87 -12.92
CA GLN A 115 -2.14 4.41 -11.88
C GLN A 115 -0.90 5.33 -11.74
N LYS A 116 -0.94 6.56 -12.26
CA LYS A 116 0.15 7.54 -12.15
C LYS A 116 0.00 8.35 -10.86
N GLY A 117 1.15 8.69 -10.26
CA GLY A 117 1.23 9.60 -9.13
C GLY A 117 1.16 11.06 -9.57
N SER A 118 0.48 11.87 -8.77
CA SER A 118 0.54 13.32 -8.76
C SER A 118 0.64 13.79 -7.30
N GLU A 119 0.76 15.10 -7.08
CA GLU A 119 0.79 15.65 -5.73
C GLU A 119 -0.29 16.72 -5.57
N MET A 120 -0.84 16.81 -4.36
CA MET A 120 -1.66 17.96 -3.95
C MET A 120 -1.52 18.19 -2.45
N SER A 121 -1.95 19.36 -1.98
CA SER A 121 -2.00 19.62 -0.54
C SER A 121 -3.11 18.83 0.14
N MET A 122 -2.95 18.53 1.42
CA MET A 122 -4.00 17.93 2.24
C MET A 122 -5.31 18.73 2.20
N ALA A 123 -5.25 20.06 2.12
CA ALA A 123 -6.45 20.89 1.96
C ALA A 123 -7.18 20.62 0.63
N GLN A 124 -6.45 20.49 -0.48
CA GLN A 124 -7.03 20.14 -1.78
C GLN A 124 -7.62 18.73 -1.75
N PHE A 125 -6.89 17.76 -1.19
CA PHE A 125 -7.38 16.39 -1.10
C PHE A 125 -8.62 16.26 -0.20
N THR A 126 -8.66 16.94 0.96
CA THR A 126 -9.86 16.96 1.81
C THR A 126 -11.06 17.52 1.06
N ARG A 127 -10.90 18.64 0.34
CA ARG A 127 -11.98 19.22 -0.47
C ARG A 127 -12.48 18.24 -1.52
N TYR A 128 -11.57 17.55 -2.22
CA TYR A 128 -11.89 16.50 -3.18
C TYR A 128 -12.65 15.34 -2.53
N TYR A 129 -12.19 14.87 -1.36
CA TYR A 129 -12.78 13.75 -0.65
C TYR A 129 -14.22 14.05 -0.21
N GLU A 130 -14.49 15.30 0.17
CA GLU A 130 -15.81 15.80 0.57
C GLU A 130 -16.74 16.14 -0.61
N THR A 131 -16.21 16.25 -1.84
CA THR A 131 -17.03 16.43 -3.06
C THR A 131 -17.97 15.22 -3.25
N PRO A 132 -19.27 15.44 -3.56
CA PRO A 132 -20.21 14.35 -3.87
C PRO A 132 -19.72 13.42 -4.98
N GLU A 133 -20.12 12.15 -4.96
CA GLU A 133 -19.63 11.12 -5.90
C GLU A 133 -19.90 11.52 -7.36
N GLU A 134 -21.08 12.06 -7.63
CA GLU A 134 -21.55 12.52 -8.94
C GLU A 134 -20.81 13.74 -9.49
N GLU A 135 -20.16 14.54 -8.64
CA GLU A 135 -19.40 15.73 -9.02
C GLU A 135 -17.90 15.45 -9.21
N ARG A 136 -17.42 14.26 -8.83
CA ARG A 136 -16.00 13.90 -8.95
C ARG A 136 -15.66 13.56 -10.40
N GLY A 137 -14.93 14.45 -11.06
CA GLY A 137 -14.43 14.20 -12.42
C GLY A 137 -13.31 13.15 -12.52
N LYS A 138 -12.58 12.86 -11.43
CA LYS A 138 -11.51 11.86 -11.37
C LYS A 138 -11.56 11.07 -10.06
N LEU A 139 -11.02 9.85 -10.10
CA LEU A 139 -10.85 9.00 -8.92
C LEU A 139 -9.41 9.12 -8.42
N PHE A 140 -9.25 9.74 -7.25
CA PHE A 140 -7.97 9.92 -6.58
C PHE A 140 -7.89 9.07 -5.32
N ASN A 141 -6.72 8.50 -5.09
CA ASN A 141 -6.46 7.62 -3.95
C ASN A 141 -5.18 8.06 -3.23
N VAL A 142 -5.24 8.21 -1.91
CA VAL A 142 -4.06 8.44 -1.07
C VAL A 142 -3.75 7.14 -0.34
N ILE A 143 -2.59 6.56 -0.64
CA ILE A 143 -2.13 5.32 0.00
C ILE A 143 -0.78 5.47 0.74
N SER A 144 -0.10 6.61 0.59
CA SER A 144 1.29 6.81 1.04
C SER A 144 1.46 7.91 2.12
N LEU A 145 0.38 8.42 2.74
CA LEU A 145 0.49 9.43 3.79
C LEU A 145 1.09 8.83 5.08
N GLU A 146 2.41 8.93 5.23
CA GLU A 146 3.10 8.53 6.45
C GLU A 146 3.02 9.65 7.51
N PHE A 147 2.44 9.36 8.67
CA PHE A 147 2.08 10.40 9.65
C PHE A 147 2.90 10.40 10.94
N SER A 148 4.01 9.65 10.99
CA SER A 148 4.97 9.76 12.10
C SER A 148 5.52 11.19 12.17
N HIS A 149 5.78 11.66 13.39
CA HIS A 149 6.18 13.02 13.74
C HIS A 149 5.10 14.08 13.44
N THR A 150 3.83 13.69 13.41
CA THR A 150 2.67 14.60 13.43
C THR A 150 1.84 14.39 14.68
N LYS A 151 0.88 15.29 14.95
CA LYS A 151 -0.04 15.11 16.09
C LYS A 151 -0.90 13.84 15.97
N LEU A 152 -1.14 13.35 14.75
CA LEU A 152 -1.91 12.13 14.49
C LEU A 152 -1.23 10.88 15.06
N GLU A 153 0.10 10.86 15.16
CA GLU A 153 0.84 9.70 15.65
C GLU A 153 0.44 9.29 17.08
N ASN A 154 0.03 10.26 17.89
CA ASN A 154 -0.31 10.04 19.30
C ASN A 154 -1.67 9.35 19.46
N LEU A 155 -2.53 9.46 18.44
CA LEU A 155 -3.89 8.89 18.48
C LEU A 155 -3.90 7.42 18.06
N ILE A 156 -2.94 7.00 17.23
CA ILE A 156 -2.91 5.66 16.63
C ILE A 156 -1.78 4.83 17.21
N GLN A 157 -2.13 3.64 17.69
CA GLN A 157 -1.18 2.62 18.11
C GLN A 157 -1.39 1.37 17.26
N ARG A 158 -0.31 0.90 16.64
CA ARG A 158 -0.29 -0.35 15.88
C ARG A 158 -0.40 -1.56 16.82
N PRO A 159 -0.70 -2.77 16.30
CA PRO A 159 -0.70 -3.97 17.11
C PRO A 159 0.67 -4.22 17.74
N THR A 160 0.81 -5.18 18.65
CA THR A 160 2.10 -5.59 19.24
C THR A 160 3.03 -6.32 18.24
N VAL A 161 3.19 -5.75 17.03
CA VAL A 161 4.19 -6.10 16.02
C VAL A 161 5.55 -5.45 16.30
N ASP A 162 5.61 -4.54 17.27
CA ASP A 162 6.84 -3.85 17.71
C ASP A 162 7.98 -4.82 18.04
N LEU A 163 7.65 -6.04 18.49
CA LEU A 163 8.63 -7.06 18.87
C LEU A 163 9.44 -7.62 17.68
N VAL A 164 8.98 -7.41 16.45
CA VAL A 164 9.65 -7.95 15.24
C VAL A 164 9.95 -6.90 14.19
N ASP A 165 9.55 -5.63 14.41
CA ASP A 165 9.86 -4.56 13.47
C ASP A 165 11.35 -4.22 13.48
N TRP A 166 12.00 -4.29 12.32
CA TRP A 166 13.41 -3.98 12.18
C TRP A 166 13.73 -2.52 12.48
N VAL A 167 12.81 -1.58 12.23
CA VAL A 167 13.07 -0.17 12.54
C VAL A 167 13.21 0.02 14.06
N ASP A 168 12.38 -0.65 14.85
CA ASP A 168 12.41 -0.49 16.32
C ASP A 168 13.52 -1.30 16.98
N ASN A 169 13.86 -2.47 16.41
CA ASN A 169 14.79 -3.41 17.04
C ASN A 169 16.21 -3.38 16.48
N MET A 170 16.42 -2.83 15.27
CA MET A 170 17.70 -2.90 14.56
C MET A 170 18.28 -1.54 14.16
N TRP A 171 17.43 -0.52 13.93
CA TRP A 171 17.94 0.81 13.56
C TRP A 171 18.54 1.53 14.78
N PRO A 172 19.66 2.28 14.63
CA PRO A 172 20.22 3.03 15.74
C PRO A 172 19.22 4.02 16.36
N VAL A 173 18.85 3.77 17.62
CA VAL A 173 17.80 4.52 18.34
C VAL A 173 18.07 6.02 18.31
N HIS A 174 19.30 6.44 18.58
CA HIS A 174 19.70 7.85 18.59
C HIS A 174 19.57 8.55 17.22
N LEU A 175 19.50 7.82 16.10
CA LEU A 175 19.22 8.39 14.78
C LEU A 175 17.71 8.54 14.57
N LYS A 176 16.92 7.54 14.98
CA LYS A 176 15.47 7.59 14.93
C LYS A 176 14.92 8.74 15.80
N GLU A 177 15.44 8.91 17.01
CA GLU A 177 15.07 10.00 17.94
C GLU A 177 15.42 11.39 17.41
N LYS A 178 16.40 11.50 16.51
CA LYS A 178 16.75 12.77 15.83
C LYS A 178 15.82 13.11 14.68
N GLN A 179 14.89 12.24 14.30
CA GLN A 179 13.90 12.56 13.27
C GLN A 179 12.94 13.63 13.78
N THR A 180 12.85 14.73 13.04
CA THR A 180 11.90 15.82 13.31
C THR A 180 10.99 16.10 12.11
N GLU A 181 11.49 15.87 10.90
CA GLU A 181 10.72 16.06 9.67
C GLU A 181 9.59 15.01 9.59
N ALA A 182 8.36 15.50 9.38
CA ALA A 182 7.14 14.70 9.37
C ALA A 182 6.76 14.19 7.98
N THR A 183 7.38 14.73 6.93
CA THR A 183 7.27 14.25 5.56
C THR A 183 8.27 13.12 5.27
N ASN A 184 8.30 12.64 4.03
CA ASN A 184 9.19 11.57 3.57
C ASN A 184 10.29 12.10 2.64
N ILE A 185 10.69 13.36 2.81
CA ILE A 185 11.80 13.95 2.06
C ILE A 185 13.09 13.21 2.44
N ILE A 186 13.66 12.50 1.48
CA ILE A 186 14.78 11.57 1.71
C ILE A 186 16.01 12.23 2.33
N SER A 187 16.30 13.50 2.00
CA SER A 187 17.44 14.25 2.56
C SER A 187 17.31 14.52 4.06
N GLU A 188 16.08 14.55 4.58
CA GLU A 188 15.79 14.83 5.99
C GLU A 188 15.55 13.55 6.81
N MET A 189 15.37 12.41 6.16
CA MET A 189 15.13 11.13 6.83
C MET A 189 16.38 10.62 7.57
N LYS A 190 16.21 10.29 8.84
CA LYS A 190 17.25 9.72 9.72
C LYS A 190 17.05 8.23 10.01
N TYR A 191 15.92 7.67 9.58
CA TYR A 191 15.58 6.25 9.62
C TYR A 191 14.58 5.89 8.51
N PRO A 192 14.33 4.59 8.25
CA PRO A 192 13.27 4.16 7.34
C PRO A 192 11.88 4.52 7.89
N LYS A 193 11.39 5.72 7.57
CA LYS A 193 10.10 6.27 8.00
C LYS A 193 8.94 5.66 7.21
N VAL A 194 8.65 4.40 7.52
CA VAL A 194 7.68 3.54 6.82
C VAL A 194 6.76 2.78 7.79
N GLN A 195 6.56 3.30 9.01
CA GLN A 195 5.90 2.55 10.08
C GLN A 195 4.39 2.82 10.17
N ARG A 196 3.92 4.02 9.79
CA ARG A 196 2.56 4.49 10.07
C ARG A 196 1.96 5.23 8.89
N TYR A 197 1.09 4.56 8.14
CA TYR A 197 0.42 5.12 6.97
C TYR A 197 -1.08 5.31 7.20
N CYS A 198 -1.60 6.44 6.72
CA CYS A 198 -3.02 6.72 6.66
C CYS A 198 -3.47 6.63 5.20
N LEU A 199 -4.41 5.73 4.92
CA LEU A 199 -4.96 5.53 3.59
C LEU A 199 -6.35 6.14 3.53
N MET A 200 -6.60 6.92 2.49
CA MET A 200 -7.88 7.58 2.25
C MET A 200 -8.28 7.33 0.81
N SER A 201 -9.34 6.54 0.64
CA SER A 201 -9.84 6.12 -0.68
C SER A 201 -11.31 6.45 -0.77
N VAL A 202 -11.73 7.01 -1.91
CA VAL A 202 -13.15 7.14 -2.23
C VAL A 202 -13.67 5.83 -2.84
N LYS A 203 -15.00 5.68 -2.90
CA LYS A 203 -15.65 4.54 -3.57
C LYS A 203 -15.20 4.46 -5.04
N GLY A 204 -14.96 3.25 -5.52
CA GLY A 204 -14.48 3.00 -6.89
C GLY A 204 -12.94 3.02 -7.04
N CYS A 205 -12.18 3.41 -6.01
CA CYS A 205 -10.72 3.34 -6.09
C CYS A 205 -10.22 1.90 -6.25
N PHE A 206 -9.29 1.71 -7.19
CA PHE A 206 -8.56 0.47 -7.44
C PHE A 206 -7.06 0.75 -7.47
N THR A 207 -6.30 -0.07 -6.74
CA THR A 207 -4.85 -0.11 -6.80
C THR A 207 -4.48 -1.47 -7.35
N ASP A 208 -3.73 -1.48 -8.45
CA ASP A 208 -3.40 -2.71 -9.17
C ASP A 208 -2.46 -3.62 -8.36
N PHE A 209 -2.25 -4.85 -8.85
CA PHE A 209 -1.40 -5.84 -8.20
C PHE A 209 0.01 -5.31 -7.97
N HIS A 210 0.49 -5.47 -6.73
CA HIS A 210 1.84 -5.09 -6.35
C HIS A 210 2.35 -5.97 -5.21
N ILE A 211 3.68 -5.99 -5.07
CA ILE A 211 4.37 -6.46 -3.87
C ILE A 211 4.84 -5.19 -3.14
N ASP A 212 4.52 -5.07 -1.85
CA ASP A 212 4.96 -3.94 -1.04
C ASP A 212 6.49 -3.80 -1.06
N PHE A 213 6.95 -2.54 -1.04
CA PHE A 213 8.35 -2.21 -1.19
C PHE A 213 9.23 -2.97 -0.19
N GLY A 214 10.36 -3.48 -0.68
CA GLY A 214 11.30 -4.26 0.12
C GLY A 214 10.77 -5.61 0.62
N GLY A 215 9.62 -6.09 0.10
CA GLY A 215 9.00 -7.33 0.57
C GLY A 215 8.52 -7.20 2.03
N THR A 216 8.07 -6.00 2.41
CA THR A 216 7.58 -5.74 3.76
C THR A 216 6.29 -6.52 4.05
N SER A 217 6.06 -6.79 5.33
CA SER A 217 4.73 -7.19 5.77
C SER A 217 3.97 -5.99 6.29
N VAL A 218 2.68 -5.97 5.99
CA VAL A 218 1.79 -4.87 6.31
C VAL A 218 0.72 -5.30 7.29
N TRP A 219 0.29 -4.35 8.12
CA TRP A 219 -0.88 -4.47 8.95
C TRP A 219 -1.88 -3.40 8.50
N TYR A 220 -3.14 -3.79 8.32
CA TYR A 220 -4.20 -2.88 7.92
C TYR A 220 -5.31 -2.90 8.97
N HIS A 221 -5.80 -1.70 9.32
CA HIS A 221 -7.02 -1.54 10.08
C HIS A 221 -8.01 -0.73 9.25
N VAL A 222 -9.14 -1.34 8.89
CA VAL A 222 -10.23 -0.63 8.22
C VAL A 222 -10.97 0.20 9.26
N PHE A 223 -10.59 1.47 9.37
CA PHE A 223 -11.18 2.39 10.34
C PHE A 223 -12.63 2.75 9.98
N ARG A 224 -12.88 3.06 8.69
CA ARG A 224 -14.22 3.33 8.15
C ARG A 224 -14.31 2.81 6.71
N GLY A 225 -15.47 2.27 6.35
CA GLY A 225 -15.73 1.76 5.01
C GLY A 225 -15.29 0.30 4.82
N GLN A 226 -14.84 -0.05 3.62
CA GLN A 226 -14.49 -1.41 3.24
C GLN A 226 -13.37 -1.41 2.19
N LYS A 227 -12.58 -2.49 2.20
CA LYS A 227 -11.62 -2.83 1.15
C LYS A 227 -11.85 -4.26 0.68
N VAL A 228 -11.62 -4.50 -0.60
CA VAL A 228 -11.56 -5.84 -1.20
C VAL A 228 -10.12 -6.07 -1.63
N PHE A 229 -9.58 -7.25 -1.30
CA PHE A 229 -8.22 -7.64 -1.66
C PHE A 229 -8.26 -8.91 -2.50
N TRP A 230 -7.52 -8.91 -3.61
CA TRP A 230 -7.14 -10.13 -4.31
C TRP A 230 -5.74 -10.54 -3.84
N LEU A 231 -5.60 -11.77 -3.39
CA LEU A 231 -4.35 -12.28 -2.82
C LEU A 231 -3.75 -13.35 -3.73
N ILE A 232 -2.48 -13.20 -4.06
CA ILE A 232 -1.69 -14.16 -4.83
C ILE A 232 -0.54 -14.63 -3.92
N PRO A 233 -0.39 -15.95 -3.67
CA PRO A 233 0.71 -16.43 -2.85
C PRO A 233 2.04 -16.26 -3.60
N PRO A 234 3.14 -15.88 -2.93
CA PRO A 234 4.44 -15.66 -3.55
C PRO A 234 5.18 -16.99 -3.79
N THR A 235 4.56 -17.89 -4.57
CA THR A 235 5.26 -19.07 -5.08
C THR A 235 6.30 -18.63 -6.11
N ALA A 236 7.35 -19.43 -6.33
CA ALA A 236 8.37 -19.11 -7.35
C ALA A 236 7.73 -18.82 -8.72
N HIS A 237 6.75 -19.63 -9.11
CA HIS A 237 6.00 -19.44 -10.35
C HIS A 237 5.20 -18.12 -10.38
N ASN A 238 4.49 -17.78 -9.30
CA ASN A 238 3.71 -16.54 -9.28
C ASN A 238 4.60 -15.29 -9.24
N LEU A 239 5.80 -15.38 -8.65
CA LEU A 239 6.78 -14.30 -8.66
C LEU A 239 7.36 -14.07 -10.07
N GLU A 240 7.66 -15.15 -10.79
CA GLU A 240 8.09 -15.09 -12.20
C GLU A 240 6.97 -14.47 -13.08
N LEU A 241 5.73 -14.93 -12.92
CA LEU A 241 4.57 -14.33 -13.62
C LEU A 241 4.38 -12.84 -13.29
N TYR A 242 4.59 -12.45 -12.04
CA TYR A 242 4.51 -11.05 -11.62
C TYR A 242 5.62 -10.22 -12.26
N GLU A 243 6.86 -10.71 -12.27
CA GLU A 243 8.00 -10.04 -12.89
C GLU A 243 7.76 -9.84 -14.40
N ASP A 244 7.35 -10.89 -15.11
CA ASP A 244 7.00 -10.82 -16.53
C ASP A 244 5.89 -9.81 -16.79
N TRP A 245 4.84 -9.80 -15.96
CA TRP A 245 3.71 -8.87 -16.09
C TRP A 245 4.12 -7.42 -15.84
N VAL A 246 4.99 -7.15 -14.87
CA VAL A 246 5.52 -5.81 -14.61
C VAL A 246 6.36 -5.31 -15.79
N VAL A 247 7.26 -6.16 -16.30
CA VAL A 247 8.16 -5.79 -17.41
C VAL A 247 7.42 -5.68 -18.74
N SER A 248 6.28 -6.35 -18.91
CA SER A 248 5.54 -6.33 -20.18
C SER A 248 4.90 -4.98 -20.51
N GLY A 249 4.71 -4.10 -19.52
CA GLY A 249 4.01 -2.82 -19.68
C GLY A 249 2.51 -2.94 -20.00
N LYS A 250 1.92 -4.15 -19.86
CA LYS A 250 0.51 -4.46 -20.19
C LYS A 250 -0.38 -4.52 -18.94
N GLN A 251 0.02 -3.81 -17.89
CA GLN A 251 -0.64 -3.81 -16.59
C GLN A 251 -2.09 -3.32 -16.72
N ASN A 252 -2.32 -2.30 -17.55
CA ASN A 252 -3.66 -1.78 -17.82
C ASN A 252 -4.55 -2.78 -18.59
N ASP A 253 -3.98 -3.74 -19.31
CA ASP A 253 -4.73 -4.67 -20.17
C ASP A 253 -5.02 -6.00 -19.47
N VAL A 254 -4.15 -6.42 -18.55
CA VAL A 254 -4.15 -7.77 -17.98
C VAL A 254 -4.34 -7.73 -16.48
N PHE A 255 -5.47 -8.26 -16.02
CA PHE A 255 -5.69 -8.52 -14.60
C PHE A 255 -4.84 -9.73 -14.15
N LEU A 256 -3.79 -9.51 -13.36
CA LEU A 256 -2.85 -10.56 -12.96
C LEU A 256 -3.54 -11.76 -12.26
N GLY A 257 -4.61 -11.50 -11.51
CA GLY A 257 -5.41 -12.54 -10.87
C GLY A 257 -6.01 -13.56 -11.85
N ASP A 258 -6.17 -13.21 -13.12
CA ASP A 258 -6.64 -14.13 -14.17
C ASP A 258 -5.53 -15.07 -14.68
N ARG A 259 -4.25 -14.70 -14.47
CA ARG A 259 -3.07 -15.41 -14.99
C ARG A 259 -2.55 -16.48 -14.03
N VAL A 260 -2.81 -16.32 -12.74
CA VAL A 260 -2.37 -17.27 -11.72
C VAL A 260 -3.32 -18.45 -11.63
N GLU A 261 -2.78 -19.67 -11.71
CA GLU A 261 -3.60 -20.87 -11.52
C GLU A 261 -3.97 -21.07 -10.05
N GLY A 262 -5.25 -21.26 -9.76
CA GLY A 262 -5.74 -21.69 -8.43
C GLY A 262 -5.52 -23.18 -8.13
N ARG A 263 -4.47 -23.81 -8.66
CA ARG A 263 -4.26 -25.26 -8.48
C ARG A 263 -3.75 -25.58 -7.08
N ARG A 264 -4.67 -25.99 -6.20
CA ARG A 264 -4.38 -27.04 -5.22
C ARG A 264 -4.19 -28.36 -5.98
N SER A 265 -2.96 -28.83 -6.06
CA SER A 265 -2.66 -30.25 -6.21
C SER A 265 -1.28 -30.51 -5.60
N TYR A 266 -1.25 -30.79 -4.30
CA TYR A 266 -0.21 -31.66 -3.77
C TYR A 266 -0.73 -33.09 -3.98
N PRO A 267 0.02 -34.00 -4.62
CA PRO A 267 -0.27 -35.41 -4.52
C PRO A 267 -0.09 -35.87 -3.07
N GLU A 268 -0.91 -36.83 -2.67
CA GLU A 268 -0.87 -37.54 -1.37
C GLU A 268 0.52 -38.03 -0.97
#